data_AF-A0A1Z4RPU0-F1
#
_entry.id   AF-A0A1Z4RPU0-F1
#
_cell.length_a   1.000
_cell.length_b   1.000
_cell.length_c   1.000
_cell.angle_alpha   90.00
_cell.angle_beta   90.00
_cell.angle_gamma   90.00
#
_symmetry.space_group_name_H-M   'P 1'
#
loop_
_entity.id
_entity.type
_entity.pdbx_description
1 polymer ?
#
loop_
_entity_poly.entity_id
_entity_poly.type
_entity_poly.pdbx_seq_one_letter_code
_entity_poly.pdbx_strand_id
1 'polypeptide(L)'
;MGLILFQFIGDRTRQFLDFSDAGAKFVFGEGFEEHLIAFKVLPTIIFFSSFISLLYYHQILPKVVGGLGWIMMRILKTSGAESLSCAANIFVGQTQAPLLIKPYLSNLTMSELHAVMTGGFATIAGGVMSAYIAFRIPAEHLIAASVMAKIFYSETAKPQTYGKLKLEIPQVYTNSIDAITTGALDGLKLALNLGAMLIAFLALLALVNTVLGWLGGQLGFPQLSL
;
A
#
# COMPACT_ATOMS: atom_id res chain seq x y z
N MET A 1 -17.34 14.03 -15.58
CA MET A 1 -17.38 14.29 -14.13
C MET A 1 -16.36 13.46 -13.37
N GLY A 2 -16.36 12.12 -13.49
CA GLY A 2 -15.42 11.25 -12.78
C GLY A 2 -13.94 11.55 -13.05
N LEU A 3 -13.54 11.64 -14.32
CA LEU A 3 -12.13 11.88 -14.70
C LEU A 3 -11.55 13.19 -14.13
N ILE A 4 -12.35 14.26 -14.08
CA ILE A 4 -11.95 15.55 -13.51
C ILE A 4 -11.78 15.45 -11.98
N LEU A 5 -12.67 14.72 -11.31
CA LEU A 5 -12.56 14.47 -9.87
C LEU A 5 -11.31 13.65 -9.55
N PHE A 6 -11.05 12.61 -10.33
CA PHE A 6 -9.85 11.78 -10.16
C PHE A 6 -8.57 12.58 -10.41
N GLN A 7 -8.50 13.36 -11.49
CA GLN A 7 -7.35 14.24 -11.76
C GLN A 7 -7.11 15.25 -10.65
N PHE A 8 -8.17 15.88 -10.15
CA PHE A 8 -8.05 16.80 -9.01
C PHE A 8 -7.46 16.11 -7.77
N ILE A 9 -7.92 14.89 -7.45
CA ILE A 9 -7.38 14.11 -6.33
C ILE A 9 -5.92 13.71 -6.60
N GLY A 10 -5.60 13.32 -7.83
CA GLY A 10 -4.25 12.96 -8.25
C GLY A 10 -3.25 14.11 -8.10
N ASP A 11 -3.60 15.30 -8.58
CA ASP A 11 -2.77 16.51 -8.48
C ASP A 11 -2.55 16.93 -7.03
N ARG A 12 -3.58 16.86 -6.19
CA ARG A 12 -3.47 17.15 -4.76
C ARG A 12 -2.60 16.14 -4.03
N THR A 13 -2.69 14.87 -4.43
CA THR A 13 -1.83 13.81 -3.89
C THR A 13 -0.37 14.04 -4.28
N ARG A 14 -0.10 14.38 -5.55
CA ARG A 14 1.26 14.74 -5.99
C ARG A 14 1.80 15.93 -5.19
N GLN A 15 1.05 17.02 -5.10
CA GLN A 15 1.44 18.21 -4.33
C GLN A 15 1.73 17.86 -2.86
N PHE A 16 0.96 16.96 -2.28
CA PHE A 16 1.19 16.48 -0.92
C PHE A 16 2.51 15.68 -0.81
N LEU A 17 2.82 14.83 -1.79
CA LEU A 17 4.05 14.04 -1.80
C LEU A 17 5.29 14.91 -2.05
N ASP A 18 5.16 16.02 -2.78
CA ASP A 18 6.24 16.97 -3.03
C ASP A 18 6.74 17.64 -1.73
N PHE A 19 5.96 17.65 -0.64
CA PHE A 19 6.46 18.10 0.67
C PHE A 19 7.63 17.25 1.20
N SER A 20 7.75 15.99 0.75
CA SER A 20 8.88 15.13 1.11
C SER A 20 10.21 15.65 0.53
N ASP A 21 10.17 16.47 -0.51
CA ASP A 21 11.36 17.07 -1.14
C ASP A 21 12.10 18.01 -0.20
N ALA A 22 11.39 18.72 0.68
CA ALA A 22 12.02 19.58 1.67
C ALA A 22 12.93 18.76 2.61
N GLY A 23 12.47 17.56 3.01
CA GLY A 23 13.26 16.63 3.81
C GLY A 23 14.39 15.99 3.00
N ALA A 24 14.11 15.57 1.77
CA ALA A 24 15.12 14.97 0.89
C ALA A 24 16.25 15.95 0.56
N LYS A 25 15.92 17.20 0.21
CA LYS A 25 16.89 18.27 -0.08
C LYS A 25 17.75 18.58 1.13
N PHE A 26 17.18 18.57 2.33
CA PHE A 26 17.95 18.80 3.57
C PHE A 26 18.95 17.68 3.86
N VAL A 27 18.55 16.42 3.67
CA VAL A 27 19.39 15.24 4.01
C VAL A 27 20.42 14.93 2.92
N PHE A 28 20.02 15.03 1.64
CA PHE A 28 20.83 14.58 0.49
C PHE A 28 21.41 15.74 -0.35
N GLY A 29 21.06 17.00 -0.04
CA GLY A 29 21.52 18.17 -0.78
C GLY A 29 20.70 18.47 -2.04
N GLU A 30 21.14 19.46 -2.82
CA GLU A 30 20.38 19.95 -3.99
C GLU A 30 20.35 18.95 -5.17
N GLY A 31 21.33 18.03 -5.25
CA GLY A 31 21.43 17.02 -6.31
C GLY A 31 20.58 15.76 -6.09
N PHE A 32 19.65 15.75 -5.14
CA PHE A 32 18.84 14.55 -4.82
C PHE A 32 17.96 14.08 -5.99
N GLU A 33 17.63 14.97 -6.93
CA GLU A 33 16.85 14.63 -8.12
C GLU A 33 17.63 13.81 -9.16
N GLU A 34 18.97 13.82 -9.11
CA GLU A 34 19.82 13.09 -10.05
C GLU A 34 19.63 11.57 -9.94
N HIS A 35 19.32 11.08 -8.73
CA HIS A 35 19.04 9.66 -8.48
C HIS A 35 17.59 9.48 -8.01
N LEU A 36 16.67 9.58 -8.98
CA LEU A 36 15.21 9.55 -8.77
C LEU A 36 14.74 8.41 -7.85
N ILE A 37 15.25 7.19 -8.03
CA ILE A 37 14.80 6.05 -7.20
C ILE A 37 15.30 6.21 -5.76
N ALA A 38 16.60 6.40 -5.57
CA ALA A 38 17.21 6.35 -4.25
C ALA A 38 16.89 7.57 -3.39
N PHE A 39 16.92 8.77 -3.96
CA PHE A 39 16.89 10.02 -3.18
C PHE A 39 15.61 10.85 -3.35
N LYS A 40 14.73 10.52 -4.31
CA LYS A 40 13.40 11.16 -4.44
C LYS A 40 12.28 10.22 -3.99
N VAL A 41 12.27 8.98 -4.49
CA VAL A 41 11.21 8.00 -4.21
C VAL A 41 11.28 7.44 -2.79
N LEU A 42 12.46 7.03 -2.30
CA LEU A 42 12.58 6.46 -0.95
C LEU A 42 12.18 7.44 0.17
N PRO A 43 12.57 8.73 0.15
CA PRO A 43 12.13 9.69 1.16
C PRO A 43 10.62 9.94 1.14
N THR A 44 10.00 9.84 -0.04
CA THR A 44 8.54 9.97 -0.18
C THR A 44 7.82 8.85 0.58
N ILE A 45 8.36 7.63 0.57
CA ILE A 45 7.83 6.49 1.34
C ILE A 45 7.91 6.77 2.85
N ILE A 46 9.06 7.25 3.33
CA ILE A 46 9.29 7.55 4.76
C ILE A 46 8.31 8.64 5.24
N PHE A 47 8.18 9.71 4.46
CA PHE A 47 7.25 10.80 4.75
C PHE A 47 5.80 10.32 4.83
N PHE A 48 5.35 9.57 3.82
CA PHE A 48 3.98 9.07 3.77
C PHE A 48 3.69 8.12 4.94
N SER A 49 4.60 7.21 5.27
CA SER A 49 4.47 6.30 6.42
C SER A 49 4.33 7.07 7.75
N SER A 50 5.15 8.10 7.94
CA SER A 50 5.09 8.97 9.13
C SER A 50 3.74 9.70 9.24
N PHE A 51 3.23 10.19 8.11
CA PHE A 51 1.94 10.87 8.05
C PHE A 51 0.76 9.93 8.34
N ILE A 52 0.77 8.71 7.79
CA ILE A 52 -0.27 7.71 8.07
C ILE A 52 -0.27 7.33 9.55
N SER A 53 0.89 7.13 10.17
CA SER A 53 0.98 6.87 11.61
C SER A 53 0.45 8.03 12.46
N LEU A 54 0.69 9.28 12.04
CA LEU A 54 0.10 10.45 12.69
C LEU A 54 -1.44 10.47 12.57
N LEU A 55 -1.99 10.18 11.39
CA LEU A 55 -3.44 10.07 11.21
C LEU A 55 -4.06 8.92 11.99
N TYR A 56 -3.32 7.82 12.18
CA TYR A 56 -3.71 6.70 13.02
C TYR A 56 -3.79 7.12 14.49
N TYR A 57 -2.75 7.80 15.01
CA TYR A 57 -2.73 8.31 16.39
C TYR A 57 -3.92 9.24 16.68
N HIS A 58 -4.21 10.19 15.80
CA HIS A 58 -5.34 11.10 15.93
C HIS A 58 -6.73 10.47 15.67
N GLN A 59 -6.80 9.15 15.46
CA GLN A 59 -8.04 8.41 15.17
C GLN A 59 -8.77 8.91 13.92
N ILE A 60 -8.08 9.57 12.99
CA ILE A 60 -8.67 10.03 11.73
C ILE A 60 -8.80 8.86 10.78
N LEU A 61 -7.69 8.13 10.58
CA LEU A 61 -7.63 6.98 9.68
C LEU A 61 -8.62 5.87 10.10
N PRO A 62 -8.62 5.40 11.36
CA PRO A 62 -9.68 4.60 11.96
C PRO A 62 -11.12 4.95 11.60
N LYS A 63 -11.49 6.22 11.70
CA LYS A 63 -12.86 6.68 11.41
C LYS A 63 -13.19 6.58 9.93
N VAL A 64 -12.25 6.95 9.06
CA VAL A 64 -12.40 6.85 7.61
C VAL A 64 -12.54 5.38 7.19
N VAL A 65 -11.65 4.51 7.68
CA VAL A 65 -11.68 3.07 7.42
C VAL A 65 -12.96 2.44 7.95
N GLY A 66 -13.42 2.83 9.13
CA GLY A 66 -14.69 2.36 9.69
C GLY A 66 -15.90 2.78 8.86
N GLY A 67 -15.92 4.01 8.36
CA GLY A 67 -16.96 4.50 7.46
C GLY A 67 -17.00 3.73 6.15
N LEU A 68 -15.84 3.54 5.51
CA LEU A 68 -15.72 2.77 4.26
C LEU A 68 -16.08 1.29 4.46
N GLY A 69 -15.58 0.67 5.54
CA GLY A 69 -15.91 -0.70 5.91
C GLY A 69 -17.41 -0.89 6.15
N TRP A 70 -18.07 0.08 6.79
CA TRP A 70 -19.52 0.06 6.97
C TRP A 70 -20.28 0.16 5.65
N ILE A 71 -19.85 1.02 4.73
CA ILE A 71 -20.43 1.14 3.38
C ILE A 71 -20.27 -0.18 2.63
N MET A 72 -19.07 -0.76 2.62
CA MET A 72 -18.79 -2.05 1.98
C MET A 72 -19.65 -3.18 2.56
N MET A 73 -19.73 -3.27 3.89
CA MET A 73 -20.55 -4.26 4.59
C MET A 73 -22.03 -4.15 4.20
N ARG A 74 -22.56 -2.92 4.07
CA ARG A 74 -23.95 -2.67 3.68
C ARG A 74 -24.24 -3.03 2.21
N ILE A 75 -23.35 -2.68 1.30
CA ILE A 75 -23.54 -2.89 -0.14
C ILE A 75 -23.31 -4.36 -0.52
N LEU A 76 -22.23 -4.94 -0.02
CA LEU A 76 -21.77 -6.28 -0.41
C LEU A 76 -22.31 -7.39 0.50
N LYS A 77 -22.98 -7.05 1.61
CA LYS A 77 -23.50 -8.00 2.63
C LYS A 77 -22.43 -8.96 3.16
N THR A 78 -21.21 -8.44 3.28
CA THR A 78 -20.01 -9.11 3.75
C THR A 78 -19.87 -9.00 5.27
N SER A 79 -18.94 -9.72 5.87
CA SER A 79 -18.68 -9.64 7.31
C SER A 79 -18.02 -8.33 7.71
N GLY A 80 -18.17 -7.93 8.98
CA GLY A 80 -17.55 -6.72 9.50
C GLY A 80 -16.02 -6.78 9.48
N ALA A 81 -15.44 -7.94 9.79
CA ALA A 81 -13.99 -8.13 9.83
C ALA A 81 -13.37 -8.08 8.41
N GLU A 82 -13.96 -8.78 7.43
CA GLU A 82 -13.42 -8.74 6.07
C GLU A 82 -13.57 -7.35 5.43
N SER A 83 -14.69 -6.66 5.70
CA SER A 83 -14.98 -5.34 5.13
C SER A 83 -14.05 -4.29 5.69
N LEU A 84 -13.80 -4.36 7.00
CA LEU A 84 -12.88 -3.46 7.67
C LEU A 84 -11.44 -3.69 7.21
N SER A 85 -11.01 -4.95 7.08
CA SER A 85 -9.67 -5.26 6.57
C SER A 85 -9.49 -4.80 5.12
N CYS A 86 -10.49 -4.99 4.26
CA CYS A 86 -10.42 -4.53 2.87
C CYS A 86 -10.42 -3.00 2.77
N ALA A 87 -11.26 -2.32 3.56
CA ALA A 87 -11.27 -0.86 3.61
C ALA A 87 -9.94 -0.29 4.15
N ALA A 88 -9.32 -0.98 5.11
CA ALA A 88 -8.03 -0.61 5.65
C ALA A 88 -6.90 -0.73 4.62
N ASN A 89 -6.90 -1.82 3.83
CA ASN A 89 -5.90 -2.11 2.81
C ASN A 89 -5.76 -0.99 1.74
N ILE A 90 -6.78 -0.14 1.57
CA ILE A 90 -6.71 1.04 0.69
C ILE A 90 -5.64 2.04 1.16
N PHE A 91 -5.38 2.11 2.47
CA PHE A 91 -4.50 3.11 3.06
C PHE A 91 -3.26 2.50 3.71
N VAL A 92 -3.42 1.36 4.39
CA VAL A 92 -2.36 0.66 5.11
C VAL A 92 -2.01 -0.65 4.40
N GLY A 93 -0.76 -1.08 4.51
CA GLY A 93 -0.30 -2.25 3.76
C GLY A 93 -0.88 -3.58 4.25
N GLN A 94 -0.66 -4.62 3.45
CA GLN A 94 -1.10 -6.01 3.69
C GLN A 94 -0.75 -6.60 5.08
N THR A 95 0.31 -6.12 5.73
CA THR A 95 0.71 -6.56 7.08
C THR A 95 0.07 -5.74 8.21
N GLN A 96 -0.40 -4.53 7.89
CA GLN A 96 -0.95 -3.58 8.87
C GLN A 96 -2.49 -3.62 8.90
N ALA A 97 -3.15 -3.86 7.77
CA ALA A 97 -4.60 -3.97 7.72
C ALA A 97 -5.17 -5.10 8.62
N PRO A 98 -4.56 -6.31 8.70
CA PRO A 98 -5.06 -7.35 9.58
C PRO A 98 -4.96 -7.00 11.07
N LEU A 99 -4.06 -6.10 11.47
CA LEU A 99 -3.94 -5.67 12.86
C LEU A 99 -5.20 -4.97 13.38
N LEU A 100 -5.97 -4.32 12.48
CA LEU A 100 -7.24 -3.66 12.83
C LEU A 100 -8.36 -4.66 13.15
N ILE A 101 -8.19 -5.93 12.76
CA ILE A 101 -9.12 -7.03 13.05
C ILE A 101 -8.48 -8.11 13.92
N LYS A 102 -7.37 -7.79 14.62
CA LYS A 102 -6.61 -8.72 15.46
C LYS A 102 -7.46 -9.53 16.44
N PRO A 103 -8.49 -8.99 17.12
CA PRO A 103 -9.33 -9.77 18.02
C PRO A 103 -10.16 -10.85 17.32
N TYR A 104 -10.43 -10.68 16.01
CA TYR A 104 -11.29 -11.56 15.22
C TYR A 104 -10.50 -12.57 14.37
N LEU A 105 -9.21 -12.31 14.15
CA LEU A 105 -8.32 -13.11 13.28
C LEU A 105 -8.32 -14.61 13.60
N SER A 106 -8.35 -14.99 14.89
CA SER A 106 -8.36 -16.40 15.30
C SER A 106 -9.69 -17.11 15.03
N ASN A 107 -10.76 -16.36 14.79
CA ASN A 107 -12.12 -16.87 14.67
C ASN A 107 -12.72 -16.62 13.27
N LEU A 108 -11.91 -16.17 12.30
CA LEU A 108 -12.36 -15.97 10.92
C LEU A 108 -12.69 -17.30 10.25
N THR A 109 -13.71 -17.31 9.39
CA THR A 109 -13.93 -18.42 8.47
C THR A 109 -12.80 -18.48 7.43
N MET A 110 -12.65 -19.61 6.76
CA MET A 110 -11.65 -19.74 5.68
C MET A 110 -11.90 -18.76 4.52
N SER A 111 -13.17 -18.42 4.26
CA SER A 111 -13.53 -17.44 3.24
C SER A 111 -13.23 -16.01 3.69
N GLU A 112 -13.50 -15.65 4.96
CA GLU A 112 -13.08 -14.36 5.51
C GLU A 112 -11.56 -14.19 5.49
N LEU A 113 -10.81 -15.23 5.88
CA LEU A 113 -9.35 -15.21 5.83
C LEU A 113 -8.84 -15.07 4.39
N HIS A 114 -9.43 -15.82 3.46
CA HIS A 114 -9.10 -15.70 2.03
C HIS A 114 -9.39 -14.29 1.52
N ALA A 115 -10.51 -13.68 1.89
CA ALA A 115 -10.85 -12.31 1.51
C ALA A 115 -9.87 -11.28 2.10
N VAL A 116 -9.42 -11.47 3.34
CA VAL A 116 -8.40 -10.62 3.98
C VAL A 116 -7.07 -10.71 3.24
N MET A 117 -6.62 -11.93 2.91
CA MET A 117 -5.37 -12.15 2.17
C MET A 117 -5.44 -11.60 0.75
N THR A 118 -6.49 -11.96 0.00
CA THR A 118 -6.70 -11.50 -1.37
C THR A 118 -6.85 -9.99 -1.43
N GLY A 119 -7.56 -9.37 -0.49
CA GLY A 119 -7.64 -7.91 -0.39
C GLY A 119 -6.30 -7.24 -0.12
N GLY A 120 -5.42 -7.88 0.66
CA GLY A 120 -4.07 -7.39 0.92
C GLY A 120 -3.15 -7.46 -0.31
N PHE A 121 -3.21 -8.55 -1.07
CA PHE A 121 -2.38 -8.72 -2.27
C PHE A 121 -2.90 -7.97 -3.49
N ALA A 122 -4.21 -7.71 -3.56
CA ALA A 122 -4.83 -7.05 -4.69
C ALA A 122 -4.81 -5.51 -4.58
N THR A 123 -4.31 -4.97 -3.48
CA THR A 123 -4.18 -3.53 -3.24
C THR A 123 -2.71 -3.15 -3.04
N ILE A 124 -2.42 -1.85 -3.16
CA ILE A 124 -1.08 -1.30 -2.93
C ILE A 124 -1.15 -0.43 -1.68
N ALA A 125 -0.21 -0.63 -0.74
CA ALA A 125 -0.10 0.22 0.43
C ALA A 125 0.15 1.68 0.01
N GLY A 126 -0.44 2.65 0.70
CA GLY A 126 -0.28 4.06 0.33
C GLY A 126 1.18 4.54 0.28
N GLY A 127 2.05 3.93 1.10
CA GLY A 127 3.50 4.19 1.07
C GLY A 127 4.18 3.73 -0.23
N VAL A 128 3.75 2.62 -0.84
CA VAL A 128 4.28 2.17 -2.14
C VAL A 128 3.57 2.89 -3.29
N MET A 129 2.30 3.25 -3.10
CA MET A 129 1.56 4.09 -4.05
C MET A 129 2.28 5.42 -4.30
N SER A 130 2.83 6.05 -3.25
CA SER A 130 3.58 7.30 -3.40
C SER A 130 4.83 7.14 -4.25
N ALA A 131 5.52 5.99 -4.15
CA ALA A 131 6.63 5.65 -5.01
C ALA A 131 6.23 5.52 -6.49
N TYR A 132 5.10 4.87 -6.78
CA TYR A 132 4.58 4.77 -8.14
C TYR A 132 4.16 6.13 -8.72
N ILE A 133 3.57 7.00 -7.89
CA ILE A 133 3.23 8.38 -8.31
C ILE A 133 4.51 9.17 -8.63
N ALA A 134 5.58 8.97 -7.86
CA ALA A 134 6.89 9.56 -8.12
C ALA A 134 7.53 9.02 -9.41
N PHE A 135 7.24 7.77 -9.80
CA PHE A 135 7.55 7.22 -11.14
C PHE A 135 6.67 7.75 -12.27
N ARG A 136 5.86 8.79 -12.01
CA ARG A 136 4.93 9.41 -12.95
C ARG A 136 3.82 8.49 -13.43
N ILE A 137 3.52 7.41 -12.69
CA ILE A 137 2.32 6.61 -12.90
C ILE A 137 1.13 7.46 -12.44
N PRO A 138 0.05 7.58 -13.24
CA PRO A 138 -1.06 8.45 -12.88
C PRO A 138 -1.74 7.96 -11.60
N ALA A 139 -1.82 8.84 -10.59
CA ALA A 139 -2.36 8.54 -9.27
C ALA A 139 -3.83 8.09 -9.34
N GLU A 140 -4.57 8.58 -10.33
CA GLU A 140 -5.97 8.27 -10.60
C GLU A 140 -6.18 6.77 -10.81
N HIS A 141 -5.30 6.14 -11.57
CA HIS A 141 -5.39 4.72 -11.88
C HIS A 141 -5.00 3.86 -10.65
N LEU A 142 -4.04 4.31 -9.85
CA LEU A 142 -3.60 3.59 -8.64
C LEU A 142 -4.68 3.60 -7.55
N ILE A 143 -5.33 4.76 -7.36
CA ILE A 143 -6.44 4.92 -6.42
C ILE A 143 -7.65 4.10 -6.91
N ALA A 144 -7.97 4.14 -8.20
CA ALA A 144 -9.08 3.35 -8.76
C ALA A 144 -8.82 1.83 -8.66
N ALA A 145 -7.60 1.37 -8.96
CA ALA A 145 -7.23 -0.04 -8.90
C ALA A 145 -7.35 -0.60 -7.47
N SER A 146 -6.91 0.18 -6.46
CA SER A 146 -6.98 -0.22 -5.05
C SER A 146 -8.42 -0.39 -4.54
N VAL A 147 -9.40 0.27 -5.17
CA VAL A 147 -10.83 0.16 -4.80
C VAL A 147 -11.54 -1.00 -5.49
N MET A 148 -11.10 -1.40 -6.69
CA MET A 148 -11.79 -2.40 -7.52
C MET A 148 -11.45 -3.87 -7.21
N ALA A 149 -10.50 -4.12 -6.32
CA ALA A 149 -9.99 -5.44 -6.00
C ALA A 149 -10.96 -6.29 -5.13
N LYS A 150 -12.03 -6.85 -5.72
CA LYS A 150 -12.77 -7.98 -5.13
C LYS A 150 -13.55 -8.80 -6.18
N ILE A 151 -13.58 -10.12 -5.96
CA ILE A 151 -14.52 -11.20 -6.40
C ILE A 151 -13.71 -12.40 -6.94
N PHE A 152 -13.43 -13.40 -6.10
CA PHE A 152 -13.03 -14.74 -6.59
C PHE A 152 -13.36 -15.91 -5.64
N TYR A 153 -13.74 -15.69 -4.38
CA TYR A 153 -14.08 -16.77 -3.43
C TYR A 153 -15.39 -16.49 -2.70
N SER A 154 -16.33 -17.45 -2.74
CA SER A 154 -17.67 -17.33 -2.16
C SER A 154 -17.77 -17.92 -0.75
N GLU A 155 -18.47 -17.19 0.14
CA GLU A 155 -18.65 -17.57 1.54
C GLU A 155 -19.56 -18.81 1.69
N THR A 156 -19.10 -19.82 2.43
CA THR A 156 -19.84 -21.07 2.69
C THR A 156 -20.29 -21.23 4.14
N ALA A 157 -19.80 -20.40 5.07
CA ALA A 157 -20.12 -20.45 6.51
C ALA A 157 -20.80 -19.16 7.00
N LYS A 158 -21.39 -19.18 8.21
CA LYS A 158 -21.95 -17.96 8.84
C LYS A 158 -20.85 -17.24 9.64
N PRO A 159 -20.42 -16.03 9.23
CA PRO A 159 -19.35 -15.33 9.92
C PRO A 159 -19.80 -14.73 11.25
N GLN A 160 -18.91 -14.71 12.25
CA GLN A 160 -19.21 -14.20 13.60
C GLN A 160 -19.45 -12.68 13.63
N THR A 161 -18.88 -11.95 12.67
CA THR A 161 -18.99 -10.48 12.58
C THR A 161 -20.08 -10.01 11.60
N TYR A 162 -20.97 -10.91 11.17
CA TYR A 162 -22.02 -10.55 10.21
C TYR A 162 -22.88 -9.38 10.72
N GLY A 163 -22.87 -8.27 9.97
CA GLY A 163 -23.61 -7.05 10.31
C GLY A 163 -23.12 -6.30 11.55
N LYS A 164 -22.01 -6.70 12.18
CA LYS A 164 -21.43 -6.04 13.36
C LYS A 164 -20.05 -5.47 13.00
N LEU A 165 -19.93 -4.14 13.10
CA LEU A 165 -18.65 -3.44 12.97
C LEU A 165 -18.24 -2.92 14.35
N LYS A 166 -17.37 -3.65 15.05
CA LYS A 166 -16.69 -3.16 16.25
C LYS A 166 -15.24 -2.90 15.91
N LEU A 167 -14.86 -1.63 15.93
CA LEU A 167 -13.50 -1.17 15.78
C LEU A 167 -12.84 -1.15 17.16
N GLU A 168 -12.12 -2.22 17.48
CA GLU A 168 -11.19 -2.23 18.61
C GLU A 168 -9.80 -1.93 18.08
N ILE A 169 -9.44 -0.66 18.11
CA ILE A 169 -8.14 -0.19 17.63
C ILE A 169 -7.26 0.07 18.85
N PRO A 170 -6.24 -0.78 19.09
CA PRO A 170 -5.29 -0.50 20.15
C PRO A 170 -4.54 0.79 19.82
N GLN A 171 -4.50 1.73 20.77
CA GLN A 171 -3.61 2.87 20.67
C GLN A 171 -2.18 2.40 20.92
N VAL A 172 -1.39 2.37 19.86
CA VAL A 172 0.00 1.88 19.88
C VAL A 172 0.97 3.01 20.24
N TYR A 173 0.58 4.28 20.03
CA TYR A 173 1.46 5.43 20.19
C TYR A 173 1.12 6.26 21.44
N THR A 174 2.14 6.78 22.09
CA THR A 174 2.02 7.57 23.32
C THR A 174 1.64 9.03 23.03
N ASN A 175 2.24 9.61 22.00
CA ASN A 175 2.01 10.99 21.56
C ASN A 175 2.22 11.15 20.05
N SER A 176 1.88 12.32 19.49
CA SER A 176 2.00 12.59 18.06
C SER A 176 3.45 12.48 17.55
N ILE A 177 4.44 12.85 18.37
CA ILE A 177 5.86 12.77 17.98
C ILE A 177 6.29 11.30 17.89
N ASP A 178 5.92 10.49 18.89
CA ASP A 178 6.14 9.04 18.92
C ASP A 178 5.53 8.34 17.70
N ALA A 179 4.30 8.72 17.32
CA ALA A 179 3.65 8.21 16.11
C ALA A 179 4.42 8.56 14.82
N ILE A 180 4.89 9.81 14.70
CA ILE A 180 5.69 10.26 13.55
C ILE A 180 7.02 9.53 13.50
N THR A 181 7.74 9.43 14.62
CA THR A 181 9.06 8.78 14.68
C THR A 181 8.96 7.29 14.39
N THR A 182 8.00 6.59 14.99
CA THR A 182 7.77 5.16 14.72
C THR A 182 7.36 4.94 13.26
N GLY A 183 6.45 5.76 12.74
CA GLY A 183 6.06 5.71 11.33
C GLY A 183 7.22 5.97 10.36
N ALA A 184 8.14 6.87 10.70
CA ALA A 184 9.35 7.12 9.91
C ALA A 184 10.30 5.91 9.89
N LEU A 185 10.50 5.26 11.03
CA LEU A 185 11.36 4.06 11.12
C LEU A 185 10.78 2.87 10.36
N ASP A 186 9.47 2.66 10.46
CA ASP A 186 8.78 1.64 9.68
C ASP A 186 8.81 1.94 8.18
N GLY A 187 8.63 3.22 7.82
CA GLY A 187 8.78 3.69 6.44
C GLY A 187 10.19 3.49 5.89
N LEU A 188 11.23 3.72 6.71
CA LEU A 188 12.63 3.51 6.34
C LEU A 188 12.91 2.03 6.05
N LYS A 189 12.46 1.12 6.92
CA LYS A 189 12.60 -0.33 6.68
C LYS A 189 11.91 -0.74 5.38
N LEU A 190 10.71 -0.23 5.13
CA LEU A 190 9.97 -0.50 3.90
C LEU A 190 10.69 0.03 2.66
N ALA A 191 11.21 1.25 2.73
CA ALA A 191 11.99 1.87 1.66
C ALA A 191 13.28 1.10 1.34
N LEU A 192 14.04 0.70 2.35
CA LEU A 192 15.26 -0.10 2.19
C LEU A 192 14.96 -1.47 1.58
N ASN A 193 13.91 -2.15 2.04
CA ASN A 193 13.49 -3.42 1.48
C ASN A 193 13.14 -3.28 -0.01
N LEU A 194 12.40 -2.23 -0.39
CA LEU A 194 12.09 -1.97 -1.79
C LEU A 194 13.35 -1.72 -2.63
N GLY A 195 14.27 -0.88 -2.14
CA GLY A 195 15.54 -0.62 -2.82
C GLY A 195 16.36 -1.89 -3.03
N ALA A 196 16.52 -2.71 -1.99
CA ALA A 196 17.24 -3.98 -2.06
C ALA A 196 16.58 -4.97 -3.05
N MET A 197 15.26 -5.08 -3.03
CA MET A 197 14.51 -5.94 -3.94
C MET A 197 14.67 -5.49 -5.40
N LEU A 198 14.57 -4.18 -5.69
CA LEU A 198 14.77 -3.68 -7.06
C LEU A 198 16.18 -4.01 -7.57
N ILE A 199 17.22 -3.81 -6.75
CA ILE A 199 18.60 -4.15 -7.12
C ILE A 199 18.73 -5.65 -7.43
N ALA A 200 18.25 -6.51 -6.53
CA ALA A 200 18.36 -7.96 -6.67
C ALA A 200 17.58 -8.48 -7.90
N PHE A 201 16.33 -8.07 -8.07
CA PHE A 201 15.49 -8.55 -9.17
C PHE A 201 15.98 -8.05 -10.53
N LEU A 202 16.39 -6.79 -10.65
CA LEU A 202 16.92 -6.28 -11.92
C LEU A 202 18.25 -6.94 -12.30
N ALA A 203 19.12 -7.21 -11.32
CA ALA A 203 20.36 -7.94 -11.56
C ALA A 203 20.10 -9.38 -12.00
N LEU A 204 19.17 -10.08 -11.34
CA LEU A 204 18.76 -11.44 -11.73
C LEU A 204 18.10 -11.46 -13.11
N LEU A 205 17.25 -10.48 -13.43
CA LEU A 205 16.62 -10.35 -14.74
C LEU A 205 17.67 -10.16 -15.84
N ALA A 206 18.67 -9.31 -15.63
CA ALA A 206 19.77 -9.13 -16.56
C ALA A 206 20.58 -10.42 -16.77
N LEU A 207 20.84 -11.17 -15.69
CA LEU A 207 21.50 -12.47 -15.77
C LEU A 207 20.67 -13.47 -16.60
N VAL A 208 19.38 -13.60 -16.31
CA VAL A 208 18.48 -14.50 -17.05
C VAL A 208 18.39 -14.10 -18.52
N ASN A 209 18.27 -12.81 -18.83
CA ASN A 209 18.24 -12.32 -20.22
C ASN A 209 19.54 -12.61 -20.96
N THR A 210 20.68 -12.53 -20.28
CA THR A 210 21.98 -12.87 -20.89
C THR A 210 22.07 -14.36 -21.20
N VAL A 211 21.62 -15.22 -20.28
CA VAL A 211 21.57 -16.68 -20.49
C VAL A 211 20.59 -17.04 -21.62
N LEU A 212 19.40 -16.46 -21.62
CA LEU A 212 18.39 -16.67 -22.67
C LEU A 212 18.85 -16.15 -24.03
N GLY A 213 19.52 -15.00 -24.08
CA GLY A 213 20.10 -14.47 -25.31
C GLY A 213 21.21 -15.37 -25.88
N TRP A 214 22.05 -15.95 -25.01
CA TRP A 214 23.07 -16.93 -25.42
C TRP A 214 22.44 -18.21 -25.98
N LEU A 215 21.45 -18.78 -25.29
CA LEU A 215 20.71 -19.96 -25.76
C LEU A 215 19.91 -19.68 -27.04
N GLY A 216 19.23 -18.54 -27.08
CA GLY A 216 18.46 -18.07 -28.22
C GLY A 216 19.34 -17.84 -29.45
N GLY A 217 20.55 -17.30 -29.27
CA GLY A 217 21.54 -17.15 -30.33
C GLY A 217 21.95 -18.48 -30.97
N GLN A 218 22.02 -19.56 -30.20
CA GLN A 218 22.28 -20.91 -30.75
C GLN A 218 21.09 -21.50 -31.52
N LEU A 219 19.87 -21.04 -31.22
CA LEU A 219 18.62 -21.49 -31.84
C LEU A 219 18.11 -20.55 -32.96
N GLY A 220 18.86 -19.50 -33.29
CA GLY A 220 18.49 -18.51 -34.32
C GLY A 220 17.55 -17.39 -33.86
N PHE A 221 17.28 -17.28 -32.55
CA PHE A 221 16.46 -16.25 -31.92
C PHE A 221 17.27 -15.41 -30.92
N PRO A 222 18.19 -14.54 -31.36
CA PRO A 222 19.07 -13.76 -30.48
C PRO A 222 18.36 -12.68 -29.65
N GLN A 223 17.07 -12.41 -29.91
CA GLN A 223 16.26 -11.43 -29.19
C GLN A 223 15.50 -12.03 -27.99
N LEU A 224 15.72 -13.32 -27.69
CA LEU A 224 15.02 -14.01 -26.61
C LEU A 224 15.40 -13.41 -25.25
N SER A 225 14.41 -12.84 -24.56
CA SER A 225 14.51 -12.26 -23.22
C SER A 225 13.22 -12.53 -22.44
N LEU A 226 13.28 -12.38 -21.12
CA LEU A 226 12.18 -12.59 -20.16
C LEU A 226 11.28 -11.36 -20.05
#